data_AF-A4YUY2-F1
#
_entry.id   AF-A4YUY2-F1
#
_cell.length_a   1.000
_cell.length_b   1.000
_cell.length_c   1.000
_cell.angle_alpha   90.00
_cell.angle_beta   90.00
_cell.angle_gamma   90.00
#
_symmetry.space_group_name_H-M   'P 1'
#
loop_
_entity.id
_entity.type
_entity.pdbx_description
1 polymer ?
#
loop_
_entity_poly.entity_id
_entity_poly.type
_entity_poly.pdbx_seq_one_letter_code
_entity_poly.pdbx_strand_id
1 'polypeptide(L)' 'MTEKLEKDPRDWASGDDPMTDAQASYLKTLSEQAGRPDPTTDVRTKAEASVLIDEFRRAAGLN' A
#
# COMPACT_ATOMS: atom_id res chain seq x y z
N MET A 1 -2.17 -0.85 -33.03
CA MET A 1 -2.59 -0.03 -31.88
C MET A 1 -2.96 -1.03 -30.80
N THR A 2 -2.02 -1.43 -29.96
CA THR A 2 -2.25 -2.46 -28.94
C THR A 2 -2.65 -1.77 -27.66
N GLU A 3 -3.88 -2.06 -27.22
CA GLU A 3 -4.58 -1.48 -26.09
C GLU A 3 -3.72 -1.57 -24.83
N LYS A 4 -3.43 -0.40 -24.27
CA LYS A 4 -2.74 -0.25 -23.00
C LYS A 4 -3.70 -0.81 -21.95
N LEU A 5 -3.49 -2.06 -21.55
CA LEU A 5 -4.15 -2.69 -20.43
C LEU A 5 -3.88 -1.85 -19.19
N GLU A 6 -4.72 -0.85 -18.94
CA GLU A 6 -4.91 -0.21 -17.64
C GLU A 6 -5.56 -1.25 -16.72
N LYS A 7 -4.83 -2.32 -16.41
CA LYS A 7 -5.24 -3.23 -15.36
C LYS A 7 -5.08 -2.47 -14.05
N ASP A 8 -6.23 -2.22 -13.42
CA ASP A 8 -6.31 -1.79 -12.03
C ASP A 8 -5.33 -2.65 -11.20
N PRO A 9 -4.48 -2.07 -10.34
CA PRO A 9 -3.52 -2.83 -9.54
C PRO A 9 -4.15 -3.99 -8.73
N ARG A 10 -5.48 -3.94 -8.51
CA ARG A 10 -6.29 -4.99 -7.89
C ARG A 10 -6.55 -6.21 -8.80
N ASP A 11 -6.43 -6.07 -10.12
CA ASP A 11 -6.60 -7.14 -11.12
C ASP A 11 -5.29 -7.89 -11.45
N TRP A 12 -4.18 -7.53 -10.80
CA TRP A 12 -2.95 -8.31 -10.88
C TRP A 12 -3.02 -9.46 -9.89
N ALA A 13 -2.78 -10.69 -10.35
CA ALA A 13 -2.85 -11.92 -9.54
C ALA A 13 -1.94 -11.94 -8.28
N SER A 14 -1.06 -10.95 -8.11
CA SER A 14 -0.21 -10.76 -6.93
C SER A 14 -0.70 -9.67 -5.98
N GLY A 15 -1.82 -9.01 -6.29
CA GLY A 15 -2.46 -8.03 -5.42
C GLY A 15 -3.06 -8.67 -4.18
N ASP A 16 -3.65 -9.85 -4.33
CA ASP A 16 -4.18 -10.69 -3.24
C ASP A 16 -3.09 -11.46 -2.48
N ASP A 17 -1.83 -11.40 -2.93
CA ASP A 17 -0.72 -12.00 -2.19
C ASP A 17 -0.60 -11.36 -0.80
N PRO A 18 -0.10 -12.10 0.21
CA PRO A 18 0.16 -11.53 1.52
C PRO A 18 1.00 -10.27 1.44
N MET A 19 0.70 -9.30 2.32
CA MET A 19 1.56 -8.14 2.50
C MET A 19 3.01 -8.57 2.73
N THR A 20 3.93 -7.92 2.03
CA THR A 20 5.37 -8.20 2.19
C THR A 20 5.93 -7.49 3.42
N ASP A 21 6.97 -8.06 4.04
CA ASP A 21 7.66 -7.44 5.19
C ASP A 21 8.15 -6.02 4.90
N ALA A 22 8.56 -5.76 3.65
CA ALA A 22 8.98 -4.43 3.19
C ALA A 22 7.83 -3.43 3.23
N GLN A 23 6.63 -3.82 2.77
CA GLN A 23 5.44 -2.97 2.86
C GLN A 23 5.03 -2.74 4.31
N ALA A 24 5.08 -3.76 5.16
CA ALA A 24 4.73 -3.64 6.57
C ALA A 24 5.66 -2.65 7.30
N SER A 25 6.97 -2.80 7.13
CA SER A 25 7.98 -1.90 7.70
C SER A 25 7.78 -0.45 7.22
N TYR A 26 7.44 -0.28 5.94
CA TYR A 26 7.21 1.04 5.37
C TYR A 26 5.93 1.69 5.89
N LEU A 27 4.82 0.94 5.96
CA LEU A 27 3.57 1.42 6.57
C LEU A 27 3.76 1.84 8.02
N LYS A 28 4.50 1.05 8.81
CA LYS A 28 4.82 1.41 10.19
C LYS A 28 5.56 2.74 10.28
N THR A 29 6.60 2.91 9.46
CA THR A 29 7.36 4.18 9.40
C THR A 29 6.47 5.36 9.01
N LEU A 30 5.62 5.18 8.00
CA LEU A 30 4.70 6.23 7.56
C LEU A 30 3.62 6.54 8.60
N SER A 31 3.16 5.54 9.36
CA SER A 31 2.19 5.73 10.45
C SER A 31 2.77 6.60 11.57
N GLU A 32 4.03 6.35 11.95
CA GLU A 32 4.77 7.16 12.92
C GLU A 32 4.95 8.60 12.41
N GLN A 33 5.33 8.78 11.13
CA GLN A 33 5.51 10.10 10.52
C GLN A 33 4.21 10.89 10.38
N ALA A 34 3.12 10.21 10.03
CA ALA A 34 1.79 10.81 9.92
C ALA A 34 1.10 11.00 11.28
N GLY A 35 1.68 10.50 12.38
CA GLY A 35 1.06 10.50 13.71
C GLY A 35 -0.25 9.70 13.76
N ARG A 36 -0.36 8.64 12.94
CA ARG A 36 -1.55 7.78 12.83
C ARG A 36 -1.27 6.39 13.44
N PRO A 37 -2.31 5.64 13.86
CA PRO A 37 -2.14 4.26 14.28
C PRO A 37 -1.52 3.39 13.19
N ASP A 38 -0.79 2.35 13.60
CA ASP A 38 -0.16 1.38 12.72
C ASP A 38 -1.24 0.58 11.95
N PRO A 39 -1.34 0.72 10.62
CA PRO A 39 -2.36 0.03 9.83
C PRO A 39 -1.99 -1.42 9.50
N THR A 40 -0.77 -1.88 9.81
CA THR A 40 -0.30 -3.21 9.40
C THR A 40 -1.13 -4.36 9.97
N THR A 41 -1.87 -4.14 11.06
CA THR A 41 -2.81 -5.13 11.63
C THR A 41 -4.07 -5.31 10.80
N ASP A 42 -4.47 -4.28 10.06
CA ASP A 42 -5.69 -4.26 9.26
C ASP A 42 -5.46 -4.69 7.81
N VAL A 43 -4.19 -4.81 7.41
CA VAL A 43 -3.77 -5.13 6.05
C VAL A 43 -3.38 -6.58 5.92
N ARG A 44 -4.02 -7.27 4.97
CA ARG A 44 -3.74 -8.69 4.70
C ARG A 44 -2.98 -8.87 3.40
N THR A 45 -3.26 -8.02 2.42
CA THR A 45 -2.78 -8.20 1.04
C THR A 45 -1.80 -7.12 0.60
N LYS A 46 -0.98 -7.44 -0.38
CA LYS A 46 -0.02 -6.53 -1.02
C LYS A 46 -0.72 -5.34 -1.68
N ALA A 47 -1.89 -5.56 -2.28
CA ALA A 47 -2.70 -4.50 -2.88
C ALA A 47 -3.20 -3.51 -1.82
N GLU A 48 -3.81 -3.99 -0.74
CA GLU A 48 -4.25 -3.16 0.38
C GLU A 48 -3.07 -2.37 0.98
N ALA A 49 -1.93 -3.05 1.17
CA ALA A 49 -0.73 -2.40 1.69
C ALA A 49 -0.25 -1.26 0.78
N SER A 50 -0.31 -1.45 -0.53
CA SER A 50 0.11 -0.43 -1.51
C SER A 50 -0.81 0.79 -1.49
N VAL A 51 -2.12 0.58 -1.39
CA VAL A 51 -3.11 1.66 -1.28
C VAL A 51 -2.86 2.48 0.00
N LEU A 52 -2.66 1.82 1.14
CA LEU A 52 -2.41 2.51 2.40
C LEU A 52 -1.06 3.23 2.41
N ILE A 53 -0.03 2.68 1.75
CA ILE A 53 1.25 3.38 1.60
C ILE A 53 1.04 4.74 0.94
N ASP A 54 0.27 4.80 -0.14
CA ASP A 54 -0.01 6.05 -0.84
C ASP A 54 -0.86 7.01 0.00
N GLU A 55 -1.87 6.52 0.72
CA GLU A 55 -2.65 7.35 1.66
C GLU A 55 -1.79 7.94 2.77
N PHE A 56 -0.95 7.13 3.40
CA PHE A 56 -0.11 7.56 4.50
C PHE A 56 1.04 8.46 4.05
N ARG A 57 1.61 8.25 2.86
CA ARG A 57 2.56 9.18 2.26
C ARG A 57 1.97 10.58 2.12
N ARG A 58 0.75 10.67 1.58
CA ARG A 58 0.02 11.94 1.47
C ARG A 58 -0.25 12.57 2.83
N ALA A 59 -0.67 11.76 3.80
CA ALA A 59 -0.92 12.23 5.17
C ALA A 59 0.37 12.73 5.87
N ALA A 60 1.51 12.10 5.61
CA ALA A 60 2.82 12.51 6.10
C ALA A 60 3.43 13.71 5.32
N GLY A 61 2.76 14.19 4.27
CA GLY A 61 3.27 15.28 3.42
C GLY A 61 4.41 14.87 2.49
N LEU A 62 4.57 13.57 2.23
CA LEU A 62 5.50 13.03 1.25
C LEU A 62 4.78 12.94 -0.09
N ASN A 63 5.00 13.90 -0.98
CA ASN A 63 4.37 13.99 -2.31
C ASN A 63 5.43 14.04 -3.41
#